data_AF-A0A2V1P9Z4-F1
#
_entry.id   AF-A0A2V1P9Z4-F1
#
_cell.length_a   1.000
_cell.length_b   1.000
_cell.length_c   1.000
_cell.angle_alpha   90.00
_cell.angle_beta   90.00
_cell.angle_gamma   90.00
#
_symmetry.space_group_name_H-M   'P 1'
#
loop_
_entity.id
_entity.type
_entity.pdbx_description
1 polymer ?
#
loop_
_entity_poly.entity_id
_entity_poly.type
_entity_poly.pdbx_seq_one_letter_code
_entity_poly.pdbx_strand_id
1 'polypeptide(L)' 'MMQNDRKRKPDEEALLSFVQTAKPRESYVYGYSESRASRSVMELARYMQTSGFVNLVQKREKKGFAYMAIRTSKSARVR' A
#
# COMPACT_ATOMS: atom_id res chain seq x y z
N MET A 1 25.62 -12.51 7.45
CA MET A 1 25.06 -11.29 6.84
C MET A 1 23.60 -11.54 6.50
N MET A 2 22.65 -11.06 7.29
CA MET A 2 21.25 -10.95 6.87
C MET A 2 20.69 -9.64 7.39
N GLN A 3 19.98 -8.98 6.50
CA GLN A 3 19.88 -7.53 6.40
C GLN A 3 19.02 -6.95 7.52
N ASN A 4 19.46 -5.78 7.99
CA ASN A 4 18.61 -4.89 8.76
C ASN A 4 17.42 -4.49 7.88
N ASP A 5 16.28 -5.17 8.04
CA ASP A 5 14.94 -4.69 7.67
C ASP A 5 14.62 -3.46 8.55
N ARG A 6 15.37 -2.39 8.34
CA ARG A 6 14.97 -1.04 8.73
C ARG A 6 13.65 -0.82 8.02
N LYS A 7 12.55 -0.98 8.76
CA LYS A 7 11.16 -0.60 8.41
C LYS A 7 11.18 0.47 7.32
N ARG A 8 11.21 0.03 6.05
CA ARG A 8 11.30 0.96 4.93
C ARG A 8 9.99 1.73 4.99
N LYS A 9 10.06 3.03 5.24
CA LYS A 9 8.86 3.86 5.24
C LYS A 9 8.16 3.60 3.91
N PRO A 10 6.83 3.43 3.90
CA PRO A 10 6.12 3.20 2.67
C PRO A 10 6.45 4.30 1.66
N ASP A 11 7.05 3.91 0.55
CA ASP A 11 7.40 4.76 -0.57
C ASP A 11 6.61 4.30 -1.82
N GLU A 12 6.66 5.10 -2.88
CA GLU A 12 5.89 4.83 -4.09
C GLU A 12 6.28 3.52 -4.77
N GLU A 13 7.59 3.22 -4.74
CA GLU A 13 8.16 2.01 -5.32
C GLU A 13 7.61 0.76 -4.62
N ALA A 14 7.57 0.77 -3.28
CA ALA A 14 7.01 -0.35 -2.52
C ALA A 14 5.51 -0.56 -2.80
N LEU A 15 4.75 0.52 -2.95
CA LEU A 15 3.32 0.43 -3.27
C LEU A 15 3.09 -0.08 -4.71
N LEU A 16 3.91 0.36 -5.68
CA LEU A 16 3.88 -0.16 -7.05
C LEU A 16 4.23 -1.64 -7.11
N SER A 17 5.32 -2.03 -6.43
CA SER A 17 5.77 -3.42 -6.36
C SER A 17 4.69 -4.32 -5.74
N PHE A 18 4.05 -3.86 -4.67
CA PHE A 18 2.90 -4.55 -4.08
C PHE A 18 1.79 -4.78 -5.12
N VAL A 19 1.37 -3.75 -5.86
CA VAL A 19 0.29 -3.91 -6.87
C VAL A 19 0.67 -4.89 -7.99
N GLN A 20 1.95 -4.93 -8.38
CA GLN A 20 2.43 -5.79 -9.45
C GLN A 20 2.57 -7.26 -9.03
N THR A 21 2.99 -7.52 -7.79
CA THR A 21 3.40 -8.85 -7.33
C THR A 21 2.39 -9.52 -6.41
N ALA A 22 1.57 -8.74 -5.70
CA ALA A 22 0.63 -9.28 -4.72
C ALA A 22 -0.52 -10.03 -5.36
N LYS A 23 -0.95 -11.09 -4.68
CA LYS A 23 -2.15 -11.86 -5.03
C LYS A 23 -3.42 -11.11 -4.62
N PRO A 24 -4.57 -11.39 -5.24
CA PRO A 24 -5.83 -10.81 -4.80
C PRO A 24 -6.07 -11.05 -3.30
N ARG A 25 -6.62 -10.03 -2.62
CA ARG A 25 -6.91 -9.98 -1.18
C ARG A 25 -5.69 -9.85 -0.25
N GLU A 26 -4.46 -9.90 -0.78
CA GLU A 26 -3.30 -9.49 0.01
C GLU A 26 -3.36 -7.99 0.30
N SER A 27 -2.73 -7.57 1.39
CA SER A 27 -2.80 -6.20 1.88
C SER A 27 -1.43 -5.62 2.18
N TYR A 28 -1.28 -4.33 1.91
CA TYR A 28 -0.09 -3.56 2.22
C TYR A 28 -0.44 -2.31 3.01
N VAL A 29 0.31 -2.04 4.08
CA VAL A 29 0.14 -0.82 4.88
C VAL A 29 1.02 0.27 4.28
N TYR A 30 0.39 1.29 3.69
CA TYR A 30 1.12 2.40 3.08
C TYR A 30 1.27 3.61 4.00
N GLY A 31 0.70 3.59 5.21
CA GLY A 31 0.94 4.63 6.21
C GLY A 31 0.20 4.39 7.51
N TYR A 32 0.50 5.21 8.52
CA TYR A 32 -0.19 5.22 9.81
C TYR A 32 -0.68 6.62 10.15
N SER A 33 -1.66 6.75 11.05
CA SER A 33 -2.14 8.06 11.51
C SER A 33 -1.05 8.87 12.23
N GLU A 34 -0.19 8.20 13.00
CA GLU A 34 0.93 8.80 13.74
C GLU A 34 2.16 9.06 12.85
N SER A 35 2.30 8.32 11.74
CA SER A 35 3.35 8.51 10.74
C SER A 35 2.75 8.38 9.34
N ARG A 36 2.12 9.47 8.90
CA ARG A 36 1.44 9.49 7.61
C ARG A 36 2.43 9.23 6.48
N ALA A 37 1.95 8.53 5.45
CA ALA A 37 2.68 8.41 4.19
C ALA A 37 2.96 9.81 3.61
N SER A 38 3.95 9.90 2.72
CA SER A 38 4.11 11.13 1.93
C SER A 38 2.82 11.41 1.14
N ARG A 39 2.59 12.68 0.80
CA ARG A 39 1.47 13.09 -0.05
C ARG A 39 1.44 12.29 -1.36
N SER A 40 2.61 12.09 -1.94
CA SER A 40 2.77 11.43 -3.23
C SER A 40 2.40 9.94 -3.17
N VAL A 41 2.73 9.22 -2.09
CA VAL A 41 2.26 7.85 -1.84
C VAL A 41 0.73 7.79 -1.69
N MET A 42 0.14 8.77 -0.99
CA MET A 42 -1.33 8.83 -0.85
C MET A 42 -2.04 9.09 -2.19
N GLU A 43 -1.49 9.98 -3.01
CA GLU A 43 -2.00 10.26 -4.36
C GLU A 43 -1.87 9.02 -5.27
N LEU A 44 -0.73 8.32 -5.21
CA LEU A 44 -0.53 7.06 -5.93
C LEU A 44 -1.52 5.97 -5.48
N ALA A 45 -1.72 5.80 -4.17
CA ALA A 45 -2.70 4.85 -3.64
C ALA A 45 -4.11 5.14 -4.16
N ARG A 46 -4.49 6.43 -4.20
CA ARG A 46 -5.77 6.88 -4.76
C ARG A 46 -5.87 6.62 -6.27
N TYR A 47 -4.80 6.88 -7.02
CA TYR A 47 -4.74 6.56 -8.44
C TYR A 47 -4.92 5.05 -8.70
N MET A 48 -4.24 4.20 -7.93
CA MET A 48 -4.39 2.75 -8.04
C MET A 48 -5.79 2.26 -7.67
N GLN A 49 -6.44 2.89 -6.69
CA GLN A 49 -7.81 2.60 -6.31
C GLN A 49 -8.81 2.97 -7.41
N THR A 50 -8.71 4.20 -7.93
CA THR A 50 -9.58 4.66 -9.03
C THR A 50 -9.37 3.85 -10.31
N SER A 51 -8.14 3.37 -10.53
CA SER A 51 -7.81 2.41 -11.58
C SER A 51 -8.29 0.97 -11.28
N GLY A 52 -8.83 0.70 -10.08
CA GLY A 52 -9.40 -0.59 -9.69
C GLY A 52 -8.40 -1.67 -9.30
N PHE A 53 -7.12 -1.33 -9.07
CA PHE A 53 -6.09 -2.30 -8.67
C PHE A 53 -6.11 -2.63 -7.18
N VAL A 54 -6.55 -1.69 -6.35
CA VAL A 54 -6.61 -1.87 -4.89
C VAL A 54 -7.90 -1.29 -4.32
N ASN A 55 -8.33 -1.80 -3.18
CA ASN A 55 -9.30 -1.15 -2.30
C ASN A 55 -8.54 -0.49 -1.15
N LEU A 56 -8.80 0.80 -0.89
CA LEU A 56 -8.20 1.49 0.25
C LEU A 56 -9.08 1.34 1.47
N VAL A 57 -8.48 0.97 2.59
CA VAL A 57 -9.16 0.76 3.87
C VAL A 57 -8.38 1.45 4.99
N GLN A 58 -9.10 2.00 5.96
CA GLN A 58 -8.53 2.44 7.23
C GLN A 58 -8.84 1.37 8.28
N LYS A 59 -7.81 0.74 8.82
CA LYS A 59 -7.96 -0.26 9.89
C LYS A 59 -7.61 0.38 11.22
N ARG A 60 -8.50 0.28 12.21
CA ARG A 60 -8.23 0.72 13.57
C ARG A 60 -7.14 -0.15 14.20
N GLU A 61 -6.16 0.49 14.79
CA GLU A 61 -5.06 -0.10 15.53
C GLU A 61 -5.04 0.47 16.97
N LYS A 62 -4.32 -0.16 17.90
CA LYS A 62 -4.34 0.22 19.33
C LYS A 62 -4.07 1.71 19.60
N LYS A 63 -3.27 2.36 18.76
CA LYS A 63 -2.86 3.78 18.91
C LYS A 63 -3.35 4.69 17.77
N GLY A 64 -4.30 4.24 16.94
CA GLY A 64 -4.80 5.06 15.84
C GLY A 64 -5.31 4.22 14.66
N PHE A 65 -4.84 4.52 13.46
CA PHE A 65 -5.26 3.84 12.24
C PHE A 65 -4.09 3.51 11.32
N ALA A 66 -4.16 2.35 10.68
CA ALA A 66 -3.32 1.96 9.56
C ALA A 66 -4.07 2.20 8.25
N TYR A 67 -3.42 2.85 7.30
CA TYR A 67 -3.91 3.03 5.94
C TYR A 67 -3.44 1.85 5.10
N MET A 68 -4.38 1.06 4.60
CA MET A 68 -4.12 -0.21 3.93
C MET A 68 -4.61 -0.18 2.48
N ALA A 69 -3.84 -0.76 1.58
CA ALA A 69 -4.24 -1.08 0.22
C ALA A 69 -4.46 -2.59 0.14
N ILE A 70 -5.64 -3.03 -0.27
CA ILE A 70 -5.99 -4.44 -0.45
C ILE A 70 -6.09 -4.75 -1.92
N ARG A 71 -5.33 -5.73 -2.40
CA ARG A 71 -5.25 -6.07 -3.83
C ARG A 71 -6.57 -6.61 -4.36
N THR A 72 -7.03 -6.09 -5.50
CA THR A 72 -8.19 -6.63 -6.23
C THR A 72 -7.76 -7.76 -7.18
N SER A 73 -8.73 -8.41 -7.83
CA SER A 73 -8.46 -9.40 -8.89
C SER A 73 -8.04 -8.78 -10.23
N LYS A 74 -8.12 -7.44 -10.39
CA LYS A 74 -7.75 -6.77 -11.65
C LYS A 74 -6.24 -6.91 -11.88
N SER A 75 -5.82 -7.58 -12.95
CA SER A 75 -4.39 -7.71 -13.29
C SER A 75 -3.73 -6.33 -13.46
N ALA A 76 -2.56 -6.14 -12.84
CA ALA A 76 -1.73 -4.95 -13.02
C ALA A 76 -0.75 -5.07 -14.20
N ARG A 77 -0.76 -6.21 -14.91
CA ARG A 77 -0.03 -6.33 -16.19
C ARG A 77 -0.76 -5.50 -17.22
N VAL A 78 -0.20 -4.35 -17.55
CA VAL A 78 -0.48 -3.65 -18.80
C VAL A 78 -0.07 -4.61 -19.91
N ARG A 79 -1.01 -4.96 -20.79
CA ARG A 79 -0.72 -5.67 -22.04
C ARG A 79 -0.06 -4.72 -23.01
#